data_AF-A0A536ASC2-F1
#
_entry.id   AF-A0A536ASC2-F1
#
_cell.length_a   1.000
_cell.length_b   1.000
_cell.length_c   1.000
_cell.angle_alpha   90.00
_cell.angle_beta   90.00
_cell.angle_gamma   90.00
#
_symmetry.space_group_name_H-M   'P 1'
#
loop_
_entity.id
_entity.type
_entity.pdbx_description
1 polymer ?
#
loop_
_entity_poly.entity_id
_entity_poly.type
_entity_poly.pdbx_seq_one_letter_code
_entity_poly.pdbx_strand_id
1 'polypeptide(L)'
;DGCSRLGAMFRVVLPLSVPGILTICIFAFTLAMQEYVYALTFVSSSDEKMITLGVVTDLIRGDVFFWGSLMAGALIVSIPVAIVYNLFMDTFVRGITGGALK
;
A
#
# COMPACT_ATOMS: atom_id res chain seq x y z
N ASP A 1 -12.91 -14.43 -34.08
CA ASP A 1 -13.27 -13.08 -33.59
C ASP A 1 -12.37 -11.92 -34.03
N GLY A 2 -11.61 -12.02 -35.14
CA GLY A 2 -11.03 -10.87 -35.87
C GLY A 2 -10.14 -9.88 -35.09
N CYS A 3 -9.86 -10.11 -33.81
CA CYS A 3 -9.11 -9.18 -32.97
C CYS A 3 -7.61 -9.29 -33.27
N SER A 4 -6.98 -8.16 -33.55
CA SER A 4 -5.52 -8.06 -33.59
C SER A 4 -4.92 -8.49 -32.24
N ARG A 5 -3.65 -8.92 -32.22
CA ARG A 5 -2.95 -9.32 -30.98
C ARG A 5 -3.08 -8.27 -29.86
N LEU A 6 -2.98 -6.99 -30.23
CA LEU A 6 -3.15 -5.87 -29.31
C LEU A 6 -4.60 -5.80 -28.79
N GLY A 7 -5.59 -5.96 -29.67
CA GLY A 7 -7.00 -5.98 -29.29
C GLY A 7 -7.34 -7.12 -28.33
N ALA A 8 -6.78 -8.32 -28.54
CA ALA A 8 -6.95 -9.46 -27.65
C ALA A 8 -6.34 -9.21 -26.25
N MET A 9 -5.18 -8.55 -26.18
CA MET A 9 -4.54 -8.20 -24.91
C MET A 9 -5.45 -7.29 -24.05
N PHE A 10 -5.98 -6.22 -24.64
CA PHE A 10 -6.82 -5.27 -23.89
C PHE A 10 -8.23 -5.78 -23.61
N ARG A 11 -8.86 -6.55 -24.51
CA ARG A 11 -10.24 -7.03 -24.33
C ARG A 11 -10.38 -8.33 -23.56
N VAL A 12 -9.35 -9.19 -23.55
CA VAL A 12 -9.44 -10.53 -22.95
C VAL A 12 -8.49 -10.64 -21.78
N VAL A 13 -7.19 -10.41 -21.99
CA VAL A 13 -6.17 -10.65 -20.96
C VAL A 13 -6.26 -9.64 -19.81
N LEU A 14 -6.41 -8.35 -20.13
CA LEU A 14 -6.45 -7.27 -19.15
C LEU A 14 -7.63 -7.39 -18.17
N PRO A 15 -8.90 -7.56 -18.59
CA PRO A 15 -10.02 -7.73 -17.67
C PRO A 15 -9.92 -9.02 -16.81
N LEU A 16 -9.35 -10.10 -17.34
CA LEU A 16 -9.10 -11.32 -16.56
C LEU A 16 -8.02 -11.11 -15.49
N SER A 17 -7.09 -10.19 -15.73
CA SER A 17 -5.97 -9.89 -14.84
C SER A 17 -6.31 -8.82 -13.79
N VAL A 18 -7.45 -8.11 -13.91
CA VAL A 18 -7.91 -7.08 -12.96
C VAL A 18 -7.83 -7.50 -11.48
N PRO A 19 -8.32 -8.69 -11.04
CA PRO A 19 -8.21 -9.10 -9.64
C PRO A 19 -6.75 -9.27 -9.18
N GLY A 20 -5.86 -9.73 -10.06
CA GLY A 20 -4.43 -9.83 -9.78
C GLY A 20 -3.75 -8.46 -9.68
N ILE A 21 -4.07 -7.55 -10.61
CA ILE A 21 -3.55 -6.17 -10.60
C ILE A 21 -3.97 -5.46 -9.32
N LEU A 22 -5.24 -5.57 -8.92
CA LEU A 22 -5.75 -5.01 -7.68
C LEU A 22 -4.95 -5.49 -6.46
N THR A 23 -4.67 -6.79 -6.39
CA THR A 23 -3.87 -7.39 -5.32
C THR A 23 -2.46 -6.77 -5.27
N ILE A 24 -1.79 -6.68 -6.41
CA ILE A 24 -0.44 -6.09 -6.51
C ILE A 24 -0.45 -4.62 -6.10
N CYS A 25 -1.46 -3.84 -6.52
CA CYS A 25 -1.58 -2.43 -6.15
C CYS A 25 -1.67 -2.24 -4.63
N ILE A 26 -2.40 -3.10 -3.91
CA ILE A 26 -2.53 -3.01 -2.45
C ILE A 26 -1.23 -3.36 -1.75
N PHE A 27 -0.56 -4.43 -2.18
CA PHE A 27 0.74 -4.79 -1.64
C PHE A 27 1.77 -3.69 -1.89
N ALA A 28 1.81 -3.14 -3.10
CA ALA A 28 2.69 -2.03 -3.44
C ALA A 28 2.38 -0.77 -2.62
N PHE A 29 1.10 -0.42 -2.44
CA PHE A 29 0.69 0.70 -1.59
C PHE A 29 1.12 0.50 -0.13
N THR A 30 0.89 -0.69 0.41
CA THR A 30 1.27 -1.04 1.80
C THR A 30 2.78 -0.97 2.00
N LEU A 31 3.56 -1.49 1.04
CA LEU A 31 5.02 -1.42 1.06
C LEU A 31 5.53 0.03 0.97
N ALA A 32 4.94 0.84 0.08
CA ALA A 32 5.34 2.23 -0.09
C ALA A 32 5.06 3.07 1.16
N MET A 33 3.92 2.86 1.82
CA MET A 33 3.56 3.58 3.05
C MET A 33 4.45 3.19 4.25
N GLN A 34 4.98 1.96 4.25
CA GLN A 34 5.89 1.47 5.29
C GLN A 34 7.36 1.65 4.95
N GLU A 35 7.67 2.26 3.82
CA GLU A 35 9.03 2.52 3.41
C GLU A 35 9.70 3.50 4.40
N TYR A 36 10.88 3.15 4.90
CA TYR A 36 11.58 3.93 5.92
C TYR A 36 13.01 4.29 5.51
N VAL A 37 13.72 3.37 4.85
CA VAL A 37 15.15 3.50 4.59
C VAL A 37 15.42 4.49 3.47
N TYR A 38 14.67 4.40 2.36
CA TYR A 38 14.81 5.33 1.25
C TYR A 38 14.32 6.72 1.63
N ALA A 39 13.19 6.82 2.35
CA ALA A 39 12.71 8.08 2.88
C ALA A 39 13.75 8.75 3.79
N LEU A 40 14.37 8.01 4.72
CA LEU A 40 15.42 8.55 5.60
C LEU A 40 16.67 9.00 4.83
N THR A 41 17.00 8.30 3.75
CA THR A 41 18.23 8.56 2.98
C THR A 41 18.09 9.72 2.01
N PHE A 42 16.92 9.85 1.36
CA PHE A 42 16.70 10.81 0.28
C PHE A 42 15.89 12.03 0.67
N VAL A 43 15.15 11.99 1.78
CA VAL A 43 14.28 13.10 2.21
C VAL A 43 14.84 13.76 3.46
N SER A 44 15.47 14.92 3.26
CA SER A 44 16.07 15.70 4.34
C SER A 44 15.15 16.79 4.89
N SER A 45 14.21 17.30 4.09
CA SER A 45 13.27 18.35 4.52
C SER A 45 12.13 17.75 5.33
N SER A 46 11.90 18.26 6.54
CA SER A 46 10.84 17.76 7.44
C SER A 46 9.44 17.83 6.82
N ASP A 47 9.16 18.87 6.03
CA ASP A 47 7.84 19.06 5.41
C ASP A 47 7.53 18.05 4.30
N GLU A 48 8.57 17.41 3.75
CA GLU A 48 8.48 16.40 2.69
C GLU A 48 8.59 14.97 3.25
N LYS A 49 8.84 14.82 4.56
CA LYS A 49 8.94 13.51 5.17
C LYS A 49 7.58 12.83 5.16
N MET A 50 7.58 11.59 4.68
CA MET A 50 6.43 10.72 4.86
C MET A 50 6.15 10.53 6.36
N ILE A 51 4.87 10.46 6.73
CA ILE A 51 4.42 10.43 8.13
C ILE A 51 5.12 9.31 8.91
N THR A 52 5.31 8.13 8.30
CA THR A 52 6.01 6.97 8.89
C THR A 52 7.44 7.31 9.34
N LEU A 53 8.15 8.17 8.60
CA LEU A 53 9.49 8.64 8.94
C LEU A 53 9.45 9.85 9.87
N GLY A 54 8.60 10.83 9.59
CA GLY A 54 8.50 12.08 10.34
C GLY A 54 8.12 11.84 11.80
N VAL A 55 7.14 10.97 12.04
CA VAL A 55 6.69 10.59 13.40
C VAL A 55 7.86 10.04 14.22
N VAL A 56 8.67 9.15 13.67
CA VAL A 56 9.80 8.55 14.41
C VAL A 56 10.93 9.56 14.58
N THR A 57 11.33 10.26 13.52
CA THR A 57 12.51 11.14 13.54
C THR A 57 12.29 12.44 14.31
N ASP A 58 11.06 12.94 14.39
CA ASP A 58 10.79 14.23 15.04
C ASP A 58 10.30 14.07 16.50
N LEU A 59 9.76 12.90 16.87
CA LEU A 59 9.21 12.59 18.21
C LEU A 59 10.11 11.68 19.06
N ILE A 60 11.21 11.17 18.51
CA ILE A 60 12.27 10.51 19.28
C ILE A 60 13.49 11.44 19.25
N ARG A 61 13.77 12.08 20.38
CA ARG A 61 14.84 13.08 20.50
C ARG A 61 15.85 12.63 21.55
N GLY A 62 16.84 11.84 21.13
CA GLY A 62 17.77 11.19 22.06
C GLY A 62 17.01 10.25 22.99
N ASP A 63 17.12 10.47 24.30
CA ASP A 63 16.43 9.65 25.32
C ASP A 63 15.00 10.13 25.63
N VAL A 64 14.50 11.16 24.94
CA VAL A 64 13.14 11.69 25.14
C VAL A 64 12.19 11.14 24.08
N PHE A 65 11.15 10.45 24.56
CA PHE A 65 10.12 9.81 23.73
C PHE A 65 8.75 10.45 23.97
N PHE A 66 8.18 11.05 22.94
CA PHE A 66 6.82 11.60 23.00
C PHE A 66 5.78 10.50 22.73
N TRP A 67 5.62 9.56 23.67
CA TRP A 67 4.79 8.35 23.52
C TRP A 67 3.36 8.62 23.04
N GLY A 68 2.68 9.63 23.60
CA GLY A 68 1.32 9.98 23.18
C GLY A 68 1.23 10.35 21.70
N SER A 69 2.11 11.24 21.25
CA SER A 69 2.19 11.66 19.84
C SER A 69 2.67 10.53 18.92
N LEU A 70 3.58 9.68 19.39
CA LEU A 70 4.05 8.49 18.64
C LEU A 70 2.90 7.52 18.39
N MET A 71 2.12 7.19 19.41
CA MET A 71 0.96 6.30 19.27
C MET A 71 -0.14 6.93 18.41
N ALA A 72 -0.39 8.24 18.55
CA ALA A 72 -1.33 8.96 17.69
C ALA A 72 -0.89 8.92 16.23
N GLY A 73 0.40 9.15 15.94
CA GLY A 73 0.97 9.06 14.60
C GLY A 73 0.84 7.64 14.01
N ALA A 74 1.15 6.62 14.80
CA ALA A 74 0.98 5.22 14.38
C ALA A 74 -0.48 4.88 14.05
N LEU A 75 -1.44 5.39 14.82
CA LEU A 75 -2.86 5.20 14.57
C LEU A 75 -3.30 5.90 13.27
N ILE A 76 -2.86 7.14 13.04
CA ILE A 76 -3.15 7.90 11.82
C ILE A 76 -2.64 7.16 10.57
N VAL A 77 -1.43 6.61 10.61
CA VAL A 77 -0.85 5.83 9.50
C VAL A 77 -1.58 4.50 9.29
N SER A 78 -2.07 3.88 10.37
CA SER A 78 -2.77 2.59 10.29
C SER A 78 -4.17 2.69 9.66
N ILE A 79 -4.86 3.83 9.82
CA ILE A 79 -6.20 4.05 9.27
C ILE A 79 -6.29 3.87 7.75
N PRO A 80 -5.49 4.56 6.91
CA PRO A 80 -5.57 4.41 5.46
C PRO A 80 -5.22 2.99 5.01
N VAL A 81 -4.24 2.34 5.65
CA VAL A 81 -3.91 0.93 5.38
C VAL A 81 -5.12 0.04 5.69
N ALA A 82 -5.75 0.21 6.85
CA ALA A 82 -6.94 -0.55 7.24
C ALA A 82 -8.12 -0.34 6.27
N ILE A 83 -8.35 0.89 5.80
CA ILE A 83 -9.39 1.20 4.81
C ILE A 83 -9.11 0.48 3.49
N VAL A 84 -7.88 0.57 2.97
CA VAL A 84 -7.49 -0.12 1.74
C VAL A 84 -7.67 -1.63 1.90
N TYR A 85 -7.16 -2.21 2.99
CA TYR A 85 -7.34 -3.63 3.24
C TYR A 85 -8.81 -4.03 3.30
N ASN A 86 -9.66 -3.27 3.99
CA ASN A 86 -11.08 -3.57 4.12
C ASN A 86 -11.81 -3.57 2.76
N LEU A 87 -11.55 -2.56 1.93
CA LEU A 87 -12.19 -2.43 0.61
C LEU A 87 -11.83 -3.59 -0.34
N PHE A 88 -10.63 -4.15 -0.21
CA PHE A 88 -10.13 -5.14 -1.14
C PHE A 88 -10.03 -6.56 -0.58
N MET A 89 -10.28 -6.76 0.71
CA MET A 89 -10.19 -8.07 1.36
C MET A 89 -11.09 -9.09 0.65
N ASP A 90 -12.31 -8.69 0.26
CA ASP A 90 -13.24 -9.54 -0.46
C ASP A 90 -12.71 -9.95 -1.84
N THR A 91 -12.02 -9.05 -2.55
CA THR A 91 -11.43 -9.34 -3.86
C THR A 91 -10.24 -10.28 -3.72
N PHE A 92 -9.42 -10.09 -2.69
CA PHE A 92 -8.31 -10.98 -2.36
C PHE A 92 -8.80 -12.40 -2.02
N VAL A 93 -9.81 -12.51 -1.13
CA VAL A 93 -10.42 -13.79 -0.77
C VAL A 93 -11.04 -14.47 -2.00
N ARG A 94 -11.82 -13.73 -2.80
CA ARG A 94 -12.40 -14.23 -4.06
C ARG A 94 -11.34 -14.67 -5.07
N GLY A 95 -10.19 -14.01 -5.13
CA GLY A 95 -9.08 -14.37 -6.00
C GLY A 95 -8.45 -15.70 -5.62
N ILE A 96 -8.25 -15.96 -4.32
CA ILE A 96 -7.69 -17.21 -3.80
C ILE A 96 -8.71 -18.36 -3.92
N THR A 97 -9.98 -18.14 -3.57
CA THR A 97 -11.00 -19.19 -3.60
C THR A 97 -11.60 -19.43 -4.98
N GLY A 98 -11.64 -18.41 -5.83
CA GLY A 98 -12.25 -18.45 -7.16
C GLY A 98 -11.43 -19.19 -8.22
N GLY A 99 -10.13 -19.40 -7.96
CA GLY A 99 -9.25 -20.28 -8.75
C GLY A 99 -9.28 -21.76 -8.32
N ALA A 100 -9.79 -22.07 -7.12
CA ALA A 100 -9.98 -23.45 -6.65
C ALA A 100 -11.29 -24.08 -7.16
N LEU A 101 -12.22 -23.26 -7.65
CA LEU A 101 -13.50 -23.67 -8.22
C LEU A 101 -13.62 -23.10 -9.64
N LYS A 102 -12.85 -23.64 -10.58
CA LYS A 102 -13.07 -23.61 -12.03
C LYS A 102 -12.06 -24.52 -12.73
#